data_AF-A0A0D6LJN9-F1
#
_entry.id   AF-A0A0D6LJN9-F1
#
_cell.length_a   1.000
_cell.length_b   1.000
_cell.length_c   1.000
_cell.angle_alpha   90.00
_cell.angle_beta   90.00
_cell.angle_gamma   90.00
#
_symmetry.space_group_name_H-M   'P 1'
#
loop_
_entity.id
_entity.type
_entity.pdbx_description
1 polymer ?
#
loop_
_entity_poly.entity_id
_entity_poly.type
_entity_poly.pdbx_seq_one_letter_code
_entity_poly.pdbx_strand_id
1 'polypeptide(L)'
;MFPLADSTTTRRPSRPSFGGGGDSSFGSGRDSSFGGRGGSDRSSFGGSSGGSGGCPYSVDAYTPSDSFSYLFSGSTVYELSGTRVRKTYRVSELFPSAPSRVDAAVFNPTSGMMLLFGNRQVYGYYFSRLRGVFQLDSGYPKRLPADISFTPRGALRWINGHQILLSDGDEFSVYDEFWNQSTLKNRVSSYFPNMPMGVRGIESREFFFQDKIEKVRS
;
A
#
# COMPACT_ATOMS: atom_id res chain seq x y z
N MET A 1 19.23 -12.50 50.26
CA MET A 1 20.08 -13.47 49.54
C MET A 1 19.43 -13.69 48.18
N PHE A 2 20.05 -13.21 47.10
CA PHE A 2 19.52 -13.33 45.74
C PHE A 2 20.13 -14.56 45.04
N PRO A 3 19.36 -15.33 44.26
CA PRO A 3 19.89 -16.12 43.15
C PRO A 3 19.90 -15.30 41.86
N LEU A 4 20.86 -15.60 40.97
CA LEU A 4 21.07 -14.90 39.71
C LEU A 4 20.14 -15.39 38.58
N ALA A 5 20.04 -14.58 37.53
CA ALA A 5 19.50 -14.99 36.24
C ALA A 5 20.49 -15.89 35.46
N ASP A 6 19.98 -16.69 34.52
CA ASP A 6 20.76 -17.18 33.39
C ASP A 6 19.91 -17.24 32.10
N SER A 7 20.58 -17.30 30.94
CA SER A 7 20.10 -16.81 29.66
C SER A 7 19.69 -17.91 28.69
N THR A 8 18.42 -17.94 28.28
CA THR A 8 17.94 -18.88 27.26
C THR A 8 18.24 -18.38 25.84
N THR A 9 19.37 -18.80 25.28
CA THR A 9 19.69 -18.54 23.87
C THR A 9 18.93 -19.50 22.94
N THR A 10 18.10 -18.96 22.03
CA THR A 10 17.35 -19.78 21.06
C THR A 10 18.09 -19.80 19.72
N ARG A 11 18.56 -21.00 19.35
CA ARG A 11 19.45 -21.23 18.19
C ARG A 11 18.65 -21.23 16.87
N ARG A 12 19.16 -20.50 15.87
CA ARG A 12 18.56 -20.37 14.52
C ARG A 12 18.67 -21.70 13.72
N PRO A 13 17.62 -22.16 13.03
CA PRO A 13 17.72 -23.32 12.14
C PRO A 13 18.63 -23.06 10.94
N SER A 14 19.48 -24.04 10.60
CA SER A 14 20.38 -24.03 9.45
C SER A 14 19.69 -24.48 8.15
N ARG A 15 20.11 -23.89 7.03
CA ARG A 15 19.59 -24.15 5.68
C ARG A 15 20.34 -25.33 5.03
N PRO A 16 19.69 -26.22 4.25
CA PRO A 16 20.40 -27.29 3.53
C PRO A 16 21.35 -26.72 2.47
N SER A 17 22.50 -27.36 2.32
CA SER A 17 23.46 -27.12 1.23
C SER A 17 23.32 -28.22 0.18
N PHE A 18 23.39 -27.84 -1.10
CA PHE A 18 23.45 -28.80 -2.22
C PHE A 18 24.71 -28.57 -3.06
N GLY A 19 25.55 -29.60 -3.10
CA GLY A 19 26.60 -29.86 -4.09
C GLY A 19 26.73 -31.39 -4.23
N GLY A 20 27.32 -31.97 -5.27
CA GLY A 20 27.98 -31.40 -6.46
C GLY A 20 28.53 -32.53 -7.36
N GLY A 21 29.34 -32.18 -8.38
CA GLY A 21 29.94 -33.09 -9.38
C GLY A 21 29.04 -33.39 -10.59
N GLY A 22 29.51 -33.66 -11.82
CA GLY A 22 30.88 -33.74 -12.38
C GLY A 22 30.96 -34.84 -13.46
N ASP A 23 31.70 -34.78 -14.58
CA ASP A 23 32.52 -33.73 -15.23
C ASP A 23 32.63 -34.06 -16.74
N SER A 24 33.06 -33.17 -17.65
CA SER A 24 34.47 -33.08 -18.12
C SER A 24 34.54 -32.57 -19.59
N SER A 25 35.77 -32.37 -20.09
CA SER A 25 36.18 -32.35 -21.51
C SER A 25 36.15 -31.01 -22.28
N PHE A 26 37.37 -30.56 -22.57
CA PHE A 26 37.72 -29.43 -23.43
C PHE A 26 38.05 -29.97 -24.84
N GLY A 27 37.51 -29.35 -25.89
CA GLY A 27 37.76 -29.76 -27.27
C GLY A 27 37.66 -28.59 -28.24
N SER A 28 38.80 -28.14 -28.77
CA SER A 28 38.88 -27.11 -29.81
C SER A 28 38.58 -27.67 -31.19
N GLY A 29 37.64 -27.07 -31.93
CA GLY A 29 37.30 -27.43 -33.31
C GLY A 29 36.72 -26.23 -34.06
N ARG A 30 37.05 -26.10 -35.35
CA ARG A 30 36.69 -24.95 -36.20
C ARG A 30 35.46 -25.22 -37.07
N ASP A 31 34.84 -24.12 -37.52
CA ASP A 31 34.09 -23.93 -38.76
C ASP A 31 33.06 -24.98 -39.22
N SER A 32 31.79 -24.58 -39.29
CA SER A 32 31.12 -24.46 -40.60
C SER A 32 29.72 -23.80 -40.49
N SER A 33 29.39 -22.99 -41.49
CA SER A 33 28.14 -22.24 -41.57
C SER A 33 26.93 -23.11 -41.91
N PHE A 34 25.89 -23.09 -41.09
CA PHE A 34 24.52 -23.32 -41.55
C PHE A 34 23.54 -22.36 -40.86
N GLY A 35 22.68 -21.72 -41.65
CA GLY A 35 21.82 -20.63 -41.19
C GLY A 35 20.59 -21.12 -40.42
N GLY A 36 20.32 -20.47 -39.29
CA GLY A 36 19.08 -20.62 -38.51
C GLY A 36 18.66 -19.28 -37.93
N ARG A 37 17.39 -18.89 -38.11
CA ARG A 37 16.88 -17.58 -37.70
C ARG A 37 16.75 -17.50 -36.17
N GLY A 38 17.75 -16.91 -35.50
CA GLY A 38 17.73 -16.63 -34.06
C GLY A 38 17.07 -15.27 -33.76
N GLY A 39 16.02 -15.27 -32.94
CA GLY A 39 15.31 -14.05 -32.54
C GLY A 39 16.18 -13.12 -31.70
N SER A 40 16.08 -11.82 -31.96
CA SER A 40 16.63 -10.77 -31.09
C SER A 40 15.49 -9.99 -30.45
N ASP A 41 14.77 -10.65 -29.55
CA ASP A 41 13.71 -10.05 -28.73
C ASP A 41 14.32 -9.07 -27.71
N ARG A 42 14.71 -7.90 -28.21
CA ARG A 42 14.94 -6.70 -27.42
C ARG A 42 13.59 -6.19 -26.92
N SER A 43 13.10 -6.78 -25.84
CA SER A 43 11.88 -6.37 -25.14
C SER A 43 12.03 -5.03 -24.43
N SER A 44 12.15 -3.95 -25.22
CA SER A 44 11.82 -2.60 -24.78
C SER A 44 10.32 -2.51 -24.52
N PHE A 45 9.90 -2.83 -23.30
CA PHE A 45 8.51 -2.65 -22.88
C PHE A 45 8.29 -1.26 -22.27
N GLY A 46 8.37 -0.25 -23.13
CA GLY A 46 7.62 1.00 -22.90
C GLY A 46 6.16 0.76 -23.28
N GLY A 47 5.24 0.88 -22.32
CA GLY A 47 3.82 0.62 -22.53
C GLY A 47 2.94 1.54 -21.71
N SER A 48 2.34 2.55 -22.36
CA SER A 48 1.30 3.39 -21.75
C SER A 48 -0.09 3.00 -22.22
N SER A 49 -1.02 2.98 -21.26
CA SER A 49 -2.48 3.13 -21.41
C SER A 49 -3.27 2.19 -22.34
N GLY A 50 -4.25 1.48 -21.77
CA GLY A 50 -5.55 1.28 -22.44
C GLY A 50 -6.21 -0.10 -22.33
N GLY A 51 -7.11 -0.28 -21.36
CA GLY A 51 -8.41 -0.91 -21.68
C GLY A 51 -8.56 -2.44 -21.72
N SER A 52 -7.96 -3.22 -20.81
CA SER A 52 -8.42 -4.61 -20.57
C SER A 52 -8.04 -5.19 -19.20
N GLY A 53 -8.82 -4.89 -18.14
CA GLY A 53 -8.97 -5.72 -16.93
C GLY A 53 -7.73 -6.15 -16.12
N GLY A 54 -6.53 -5.66 -16.43
CA GLY A 54 -5.28 -6.10 -15.82
C GLY A 54 -5.07 -5.56 -14.41
N CYS A 55 -4.52 -6.41 -13.53
CA CYS A 55 -4.02 -5.99 -12.22
C CYS A 55 -2.89 -4.95 -12.40
N PRO A 56 -2.86 -3.88 -11.59
CA PRO A 56 -1.80 -2.88 -11.67
C PRO A 56 -0.46 -3.44 -11.18
N TYR A 57 0.63 -3.03 -11.84
CA TYR A 57 1.99 -3.43 -11.47
C TYR A 57 2.54 -2.75 -10.21
N SER A 58 1.92 -1.65 -9.77
CA SER A 58 2.27 -0.92 -8.56
C SER A 58 1.02 -0.35 -7.88
N VAL A 59 1.13 -0.03 -6.59
CA VAL A 59 0.06 0.60 -5.81
C VAL A 59 0.63 1.87 -5.18
N ASP A 60 -0.05 2.99 -5.42
CA ASP A 60 0.27 4.27 -4.79
C ASP A 60 -0.53 4.45 -3.48
N ALA A 61 -1.80 4.03 -3.46
CA ALA A 61 -2.64 4.06 -2.26
C ALA A 61 -3.70 2.95 -2.25
N TYR A 62 -4.09 2.49 -1.06
CA TYR A 62 -5.17 1.53 -0.89
C TYR A 62 -6.08 1.95 0.27
N THR A 63 -7.38 2.10 -0.02
CA THR A 63 -8.39 2.51 0.98
C THR A 63 -9.56 1.52 1.01
N PRO A 64 -9.58 0.60 1.99
CA PRO A 64 -10.71 -0.28 2.23
C PRO A 64 -11.85 0.40 3.00
N SER A 65 -13.02 -0.21 2.90
CA SER A 65 -14.27 0.12 3.59
C SER A 65 -15.12 -1.16 3.65
N ASP A 66 -16.11 -1.22 4.54
CA ASP A 66 -16.91 -2.43 4.78
C ASP A 66 -17.73 -2.88 3.55
N SER A 67 -17.97 -1.97 2.60
CA SER A 67 -18.82 -2.19 1.41
C SER A 67 -18.12 -1.94 0.06
N PHE A 68 -16.92 -1.39 0.07
CA PHE A 68 -16.12 -1.10 -1.12
C PHE A 68 -14.64 -1.02 -0.77
N SER A 69 -13.75 -1.21 -1.73
CA SER A 69 -12.35 -0.81 -1.55
C SER A 69 -11.84 -0.17 -2.83
N TYR A 70 -11.04 0.88 -2.69
CA TYR A 70 -10.40 1.54 -3.83
C TYR A 70 -8.88 1.40 -3.75
N LEU A 71 -8.28 1.08 -4.90
CA LEU A 71 -6.84 0.98 -5.09
C LEU A 71 -6.42 1.99 -6.17
N PHE A 72 -5.41 2.80 -5.86
CA PHE A 72 -4.88 3.84 -6.73
C PHE A 72 -3.55 3.40 -7.34
N SER A 73 -3.41 3.59 -8.65
CA SER A 73 -2.17 3.35 -9.39
C SER A 73 -2.05 4.38 -10.51
N GLY A 74 -1.14 5.33 -10.36
CA GLY A 74 -0.99 6.49 -11.23
C GLY A 74 -2.27 7.30 -11.35
N SER A 75 -2.76 7.46 -12.57
CA SER A 75 -4.02 8.16 -12.89
C SER A 75 -5.27 7.27 -12.84
N THR A 76 -5.15 6.03 -12.34
CA THR A 76 -6.20 5.00 -12.41
C THR A 76 -6.67 4.59 -11.01
N VAL A 77 -7.98 4.46 -10.84
CA VAL A 77 -8.62 3.91 -9.63
C VAL A 77 -9.30 2.59 -9.96
N TYR A 78 -8.98 1.57 -9.18
CA TYR A 78 -9.58 0.25 -9.25
C TYR A 78 -10.56 0.09 -8.09
N GLU A 79 -11.83 -0.08 -8.42
CA GLU A 79 -12.87 -0.45 -7.47
C GLU A 79 -12.84 -1.96 -7.28
N LEU A 80 -12.57 -2.41 -6.06
CA LEU A 80 -12.45 -3.82 -5.71
C LEU A 80 -13.72 -4.32 -5.03
N SER A 81 -14.03 -5.60 -5.26
CA SER A 81 -15.08 -6.36 -4.61
C SER A 81 -14.45 -7.65 -4.07
N GLY A 82 -14.03 -7.63 -2.80
CA GLY A 82 -13.16 -8.66 -2.25
C GLY A 82 -11.81 -8.67 -2.98
N THR A 83 -11.41 -9.83 -3.50
CA THR A 83 -10.10 -10.02 -4.19
C THR A 83 -10.13 -9.69 -5.70
N ARG A 84 -11.25 -9.20 -6.24
CA ARG A 84 -11.41 -8.95 -7.68
C ARG A 84 -11.62 -7.47 -7.98
N VAL A 85 -11.03 -7.00 -9.07
CA VAL A 85 -11.38 -5.69 -9.67
C VAL A 85 -12.81 -5.81 -10.21
N ARG A 86 -13.72 -4.98 -9.66
CA ARG A 86 -15.10 -4.83 -10.15
C ARG A 86 -15.16 -3.87 -11.33
N LYS A 87 -14.47 -2.74 -11.23
CA LYS A 87 -14.48 -1.69 -12.24
C LYS A 87 -13.22 -0.82 -12.13
N THR A 88 -12.89 -0.15 -13.22
CA THR A 88 -11.75 0.76 -13.31
C THR A 88 -12.24 2.13 -13.78
N TYR A 89 -11.69 3.18 -13.19
CA TYR A 89 -12.01 4.59 -13.45
C TYR A 89 -10.70 5.37 -13.60
N ARG A 90 -10.72 6.52 -14.28
CA ARG A 90 -9.65 7.52 -14.08
C ARG A 90 -9.86 8.26 -12.76
N VAL A 91 -8.77 8.66 -12.12
CA VAL A 91 -8.80 9.48 -10.89
C VAL A 91 -9.67 10.73 -11.11
N SER A 92 -9.49 11.44 -12.23
CA SER A 92 -10.27 12.64 -12.58
C SER A 92 -11.76 12.41 -12.86
N GLU A 93 -12.16 11.19 -13.22
CA GLU A 93 -13.56 10.82 -13.50
C GLU A 93 -14.31 10.52 -12.20
N LEU A 94 -13.68 9.77 -11.30
CA LEU A 94 -14.27 9.37 -10.03
C LEU A 94 -14.11 10.44 -8.94
N PHE A 95 -13.01 11.20 -8.98
CA PHE A 95 -12.66 12.29 -8.07
C PHE A 95 -12.31 13.55 -8.88
N PRO A 96 -13.30 14.39 -9.23
CA PRO A 96 -13.07 15.69 -9.84
C PRO A 96 -12.13 16.57 -8.98
N SER A 97 -11.27 17.35 -9.63
CA SER A 97 -10.28 18.24 -8.98
C SER A 97 -9.26 17.54 -8.05
N ALA A 98 -9.12 16.21 -8.15
CA ALA A 98 -8.12 15.44 -7.41
C ALA A 98 -6.68 15.86 -7.77
N PRO A 99 -5.69 15.60 -6.88
CA PRO A 99 -4.29 15.84 -7.21
C PRO A 99 -3.86 14.94 -8.38
N SER A 100 -2.89 15.42 -9.17
CA SER A 100 -2.35 14.69 -10.33
C SER A 100 -1.75 13.33 -9.97
N ARG A 101 -1.32 13.17 -8.72
CA ARG A 101 -0.96 11.90 -8.10
C ARG A 101 -1.54 11.83 -6.70
N VAL A 102 -2.11 10.69 -6.35
CA VAL A 102 -2.53 10.34 -4.99
C VAL A 102 -1.36 9.61 -4.33
N ASP A 103 -0.70 10.22 -3.36
CA ASP A 103 0.42 9.61 -2.62
C ASP A 103 -0.06 8.76 -1.43
N ALA A 104 -1.27 9.02 -0.91
CA ALA A 104 -1.97 8.18 0.06
C ALA A 104 -3.50 8.43 0.00
N ALA A 105 -4.31 7.49 0.51
CA ALA A 105 -5.76 7.64 0.59
C ALA A 105 -6.32 6.88 1.81
N VAL A 106 -7.35 7.44 2.45
CA VAL A 106 -8.08 6.76 3.54
C VAL A 106 -9.56 7.17 3.54
N PHE A 107 -10.43 6.20 3.84
CA PHE A 107 -11.85 6.43 4.05
C PHE A 107 -12.16 6.50 5.54
N ASN A 108 -12.83 7.56 5.97
CA ASN A 108 -13.39 7.65 7.31
C ASN A 108 -14.90 7.27 7.26
N PRO A 109 -15.30 6.08 7.73
CA PRO A 109 -16.71 5.68 7.75
C PRO A 109 -17.55 6.49 8.75
N THR A 110 -16.94 7.11 9.76
CA THR A 110 -17.64 7.91 10.79
C THR A 110 -18.08 9.26 10.24
N SER A 111 -17.21 9.95 9.49
CA SER A 111 -17.58 11.19 8.80
C SER A 111 -18.21 10.93 7.42
N GLY A 112 -18.02 9.75 6.84
CA GLY A 112 -18.41 9.40 5.47
C GLY A 112 -17.49 9.99 4.40
N MET A 113 -16.34 10.56 4.80
CA MET A 113 -15.43 11.28 3.92
C MET A 113 -14.31 10.36 3.38
N MET A 114 -14.04 10.47 2.09
CA MET A 114 -12.82 9.93 1.46
C MET A 114 -11.76 11.03 1.43
N LEU A 115 -10.58 10.75 1.99
CA LEU A 115 -9.44 11.67 2.01
C LEU A 115 -8.38 11.18 1.04
N LEU A 116 -8.00 12.03 0.08
CA LEU A 116 -6.86 11.81 -0.82
C LEU A 116 -5.73 12.77 -0.44
N PHE A 117 -4.52 12.26 -0.33
CA PHE A 117 -3.32 13.04 -0.02
C PHE A 117 -2.42 13.11 -1.25
N GLY A 118 -1.90 14.30 -1.55
CA GLY A 118 -0.93 14.51 -2.61
C GLY A 118 -0.36 15.92 -2.57
N ASN A 119 0.91 16.11 -2.93
CA ASN A 119 1.57 17.43 -2.97
C ASN A 119 1.44 18.26 -1.67
N ARG A 120 1.60 17.62 -0.50
CA ARG A 120 1.35 18.21 0.85
C ARG A 120 -0.03 18.84 1.04
N GLN A 121 -1.03 18.40 0.27
CA GLN A 121 -2.43 18.75 0.44
C GLN A 121 -3.24 17.49 0.74
N VAL A 122 -4.35 17.69 1.44
CA VAL A 122 -5.42 16.72 1.62
C VAL A 122 -6.65 17.24 0.88
N TYR A 123 -7.39 16.33 0.24
CA TYR A 123 -8.61 16.58 -0.50
C TYR A 123 -9.71 15.70 0.10
N GLY A 124 -10.75 16.32 0.65
CA GLY A 124 -11.87 15.63 1.30
C GLY A 124 -13.07 15.52 0.36
N TYR A 125 -13.65 14.33 0.28
CA TYR A 125 -14.68 14.01 -0.70
C TYR A 125 -15.86 13.26 -0.07
N TYR A 126 -17.07 13.56 -0.56
CA TYR A 126 -18.29 12.81 -0.25
C TYR A 126 -18.82 12.08 -1.50
N PHE A 127 -19.20 10.80 -1.35
CA PHE A 127 -19.74 10.03 -2.49
C PHE A 127 -21.17 10.44 -2.83
N SER A 128 -21.39 10.98 -4.02
CA SER A 128 -22.73 11.38 -4.49
C SER A 128 -23.38 10.25 -5.28
N ARG A 129 -24.32 9.54 -4.63
CA ARG A 129 -25.11 8.47 -5.28
C ARG A 129 -25.86 8.93 -6.53
N LEU A 130 -26.30 10.20 -6.56
CA LEU A 130 -27.01 10.79 -7.71
C LEU A 130 -26.11 10.99 -8.94
N ARG A 131 -24.81 11.25 -8.75
CA ARG A 131 -23.86 11.47 -9.85
C ARG A 131 -22.93 10.27 -10.10
N GLY A 132 -22.91 9.28 -9.20
CA GLY A 132 -22.00 8.13 -9.27
C GLY A 132 -20.52 8.48 -9.06
N VAL A 133 -20.22 9.68 -8.56
CA VAL A 133 -18.85 10.21 -8.37
C VAL A 133 -18.69 10.83 -6.99
N PHE A 134 -17.45 10.96 -6.56
CA PHE A 134 -17.11 11.74 -5.38
C PHE A 134 -17.20 13.24 -5.68
N GLN A 135 -17.73 14.01 -4.73
CA GLN A 135 -17.77 15.47 -4.78
C GLN A 135 -16.79 16.04 -3.76
N LEU A 136 -15.92 16.95 -4.20
CA LEU A 136 -14.99 17.65 -3.31
C LEU A 136 -15.79 18.49 -2.32
N ASP A 137 -15.49 18.34 -1.03
CA ASP A 137 -16.08 19.17 0.01
C ASP A 137 -15.54 20.61 -0.05
N SER A 138 -16.41 21.58 0.27
CA SER A 138 -16.09 23.01 0.17
C SER A 138 -14.94 23.48 1.06
N GLY A 139 -14.61 22.74 2.12
CA GLY A 139 -13.47 23.02 3.00
C GLY A 139 -12.12 22.49 2.51
N TYR A 140 -12.06 21.98 1.27
CA TYR A 140 -10.88 21.32 0.70
C TYR A 140 -10.49 21.86 -0.70
N PRO A 141 -9.21 21.74 -1.12
CA PRO A 141 -8.10 21.12 -0.40
C PRO A 141 -7.60 21.93 0.80
N LYS A 142 -7.15 21.22 1.84
CA LYS A 142 -6.41 21.80 2.97
C LYS A 142 -4.92 21.50 2.79
N ARG A 143 -4.05 22.43 3.18
CA ARG A 143 -2.61 22.15 3.24
C ARG A 143 -2.31 21.34 4.50
N LEU A 144 -1.57 20.25 4.37
CA LEU A 144 -1.11 19.47 5.53
C LEU A 144 -0.31 20.38 6.48
N PRO A 145 -0.56 20.28 7.79
CA PRO A 145 0.08 21.14 8.78
C PRO A 145 1.61 20.96 8.74
N ALA A 146 2.34 22.03 9.05
CA ALA A 146 3.80 22.08 8.88
C ALA A 146 4.56 21.13 9.82
N ASP A 147 3.87 20.64 10.85
CA ASP A 147 4.38 19.73 11.86
C ASP A 147 4.38 18.26 11.37
N ILE A 148 3.64 17.95 10.30
CA ILE A 148 3.82 16.74 9.48
C ILE A 148 4.92 17.04 8.45
N SER A 149 6.15 16.65 8.80
CA SER A 149 7.38 16.91 8.04
C SER A 149 7.49 16.11 6.74
N PHE A 150 6.80 14.98 6.63
CA PHE A 150 6.88 14.05 5.51
C PHE A 150 5.69 14.18 4.54
N THR A 151 5.87 13.69 3.31
CA THR A 151 4.73 13.45 2.40
C THR A 151 4.11 12.09 2.74
N PRO A 152 2.80 11.99 3.04
CA PRO A 152 2.15 10.72 3.27
C PRO A 152 2.30 9.78 2.08
N ARG A 153 2.60 8.52 2.38
CA ARG A 153 2.95 7.45 1.43
C ARG A 153 2.18 6.16 1.67
N GLY A 154 1.52 6.08 2.81
CA GLY A 154 0.38 5.25 3.07
C GLY A 154 -0.57 6.02 3.98
N ALA A 155 -1.84 5.66 3.94
CA ALA A 155 -2.78 6.06 4.97
C ALA A 155 -3.64 4.85 5.36
N LEU A 156 -4.00 4.77 6.63
CA LEU A 156 -4.84 3.69 7.14
C LEU A 156 -5.71 4.20 8.30
N ARG A 157 -6.79 3.48 8.57
CA ARG A 157 -7.64 3.71 9.74
C ARG A 157 -7.21 2.78 10.87
N TRP A 158 -6.87 3.34 12.03
CA TRP A 158 -6.63 2.57 13.26
C TRP A 158 -7.97 2.00 13.75
N ILE A 159 -7.96 0.87 14.47
CA ILE A 159 -9.14 0.24 15.10
C ILE A 159 -9.98 1.15 16.03
N ASN A 160 -9.47 2.32 16.44
CA ASN A 160 -10.18 3.32 17.25
C ASN A 160 -10.81 4.43 16.40
N GLY A 161 -10.73 4.32 15.07
CA GLY A 161 -11.29 5.27 14.11
C GLY A 161 -10.35 6.37 13.65
N HIS A 162 -9.22 6.60 14.32
CA HIS A 162 -8.27 7.64 13.91
C HIS A 162 -7.54 7.27 12.62
N GLN A 163 -7.20 8.28 11.82
CA GLN A 163 -6.43 8.11 10.59
C GLN A 163 -4.94 8.22 10.89
N ILE A 164 -4.16 7.33 10.29
CA ILE A 164 -2.70 7.36 10.36
C ILE A 164 -2.15 7.67 8.98
N LEU A 165 -1.24 8.61 8.92
CA LEU A 165 -0.40 8.90 7.76
C LEU A 165 0.98 8.28 8.00
N LEU A 166 1.41 7.44 7.07
CA LEU A 166 2.71 6.77 7.08
C LEU A 166 3.66 7.48 6.11
N SER A 167 4.93 7.63 6.49
CA SER A 167 6.02 8.00 5.59
C SER A 167 6.49 6.78 4.75
N ASP A 168 7.40 6.98 3.79
CA ASP A 168 8.16 5.85 3.19
C ASP A 168 9.19 5.25 4.18
N GLY A 169 9.45 5.90 5.33
CA GLY A 169 10.45 5.53 6.32
C GLY A 169 9.84 5.06 7.64
N ASP A 170 10.50 5.41 8.74
CA ASP A 170 10.14 5.00 10.12
C ASP A 170 9.34 6.09 10.86
N GLU A 171 8.49 6.85 10.19
CA GLU A 171 7.68 7.91 10.80
C GLU A 171 6.19 7.76 10.49
N PHE A 172 5.33 7.99 11.49
CA PHE A 172 3.90 8.16 11.30
C PHE A 172 3.34 9.37 12.05
N SER A 173 2.17 9.82 11.60
CA SER A 173 1.36 10.85 12.24
C SER A 173 -0.09 10.37 12.35
N VAL A 174 -0.72 10.52 13.51
CA VAL A 174 -2.18 10.45 13.64
C VAL A 174 -2.74 11.80 13.20
N TYR A 175 -3.64 11.79 12.22
CA TYR A 175 -4.18 12.98 11.59
C TYR A 175 -5.69 13.13 11.88
N ASP A 176 -6.11 14.36 12.13
CA ASP A 176 -7.50 14.77 12.32
C ASP A 176 -7.92 15.68 11.16
N GLU A 177 -8.92 15.25 10.38
CA GLU A 177 -9.33 15.96 9.16
C GLU A 177 -10.22 17.17 9.42
N PHE A 178 -10.90 17.20 10.58
CA PHE A 178 -11.74 18.31 10.98
C PHE A 178 -10.87 19.53 11.33
N TRP A 179 -9.93 19.33 12.26
CA TRP A 179 -9.00 20.34 12.74
C TRP A 179 -7.76 20.56 11.85
N ASN A 180 -7.49 19.65 10.89
CA ASN A 180 -6.30 19.68 10.03
C ASN A 180 -4.99 19.72 10.82
N GLN A 181 -4.88 18.83 11.82
CA GLN A 181 -3.75 18.78 12.76
C GLN A 181 -3.23 17.35 12.94
N SER A 182 -1.98 17.23 13.37
CA SER A 182 -1.44 15.97 13.89
C SER A 182 -1.68 15.90 15.40
N THR A 183 -2.32 14.83 15.87
CA THR A 183 -2.60 14.61 17.30
C THR A 183 -1.53 13.76 17.99
N LEU A 184 -0.76 12.97 17.22
CA LEU A 184 0.35 12.16 17.70
C LEU A 184 1.36 11.95 16.56
N LYS A 185 2.65 11.94 16.87
CA LYS A 185 3.72 11.49 15.96
C LYS A 185 4.66 10.57 16.70
N ASN A 186 5.07 9.50 16.03
CA ASN A 186 6.08 8.59 16.58
C ASN A 186 6.72 7.77 15.45
N ARG A 187 7.65 6.90 15.83
CA ARG A 187 8.27 5.93 14.93
C ARG A 187 7.36 4.75 14.66
N VAL A 188 7.30 4.31 13.40
CA VAL A 188 6.50 3.12 13.01
C VAL A 188 7.00 1.90 13.76
N SER A 189 8.32 1.66 13.77
CA SER A 189 9.00 0.57 14.48
C SER A 189 8.70 0.51 15.98
N SER A 190 8.46 1.65 16.62
CA SER A 190 8.25 1.76 18.07
C SER A 190 6.80 1.51 18.50
N TYR A 191 5.85 1.70 17.59
CA TYR A 191 4.41 1.61 17.87
C TYR A 191 3.73 0.45 17.11
N PHE A 192 4.34 0.01 16.02
CA PHE A 192 3.95 -1.11 15.17
C PHE A 192 5.14 -2.06 14.94
N PRO A 193 5.55 -2.83 15.96
CA PRO A 193 6.66 -3.76 15.81
C PRO A 193 6.37 -4.77 14.69
N ASN A 194 7.34 -4.92 13.79
CA ASN A 194 7.29 -5.76 12.58
C ASN A 194 6.32 -5.31 11.46
N MET A 195 5.81 -4.08 11.48
CA MET A 195 5.15 -3.51 10.28
C MET A 195 6.18 -3.37 9.14
N PRO A 196 5.89 -3.85 7.91
CA PRO A 196 6.79 -3.68 6.79
C PRO A 196 6.86 -2.21 6.35
N MET A 197 7.97 -1.80 5.75
CA MET A 197 8.11 -0.47 5.14
C MET A 197 7.25 -0.37 3.88
N GLY A 198 6.80 0.84 3.53
CA GLY A 198 6.07 1.09 2.28
C GLY A 198 4.61 0.60 2.25
N VAL A 199 3.97 0.36 3.40
CA VAL A 199 2.54 0.05 3.50
C VAL A 199 1.71 1.16 2.87
N ARG A 200 0.88 0.82 1.87
CA ARG A 200 0.00 1.77 1.16
C ARG A 200 -1.42 1.88 1.74
N GLY A 201 -1.77 0.99 2.67
CA GLY A 201 -3.06 0.88 3.35
C GLY A 201 -3.22 -0.49 4.01
N ILE A 202 -4.19 -0.65 4.92
CA ILE A 202 -4.50 -1.91 5.62
C ILE A 202 -6.02 -2.13 5.67
N GLU A 203 -6.47 -3.34 5.34
CA GLU A 203 -7.85 -3.81 5.52
C GLU A 203 -7.97 -4.62 6.81
N SER A 204 -8.50 -4.01 7.88
CA SER A 204 -8.83 -4.72 9.11
C SER A 204 -10.24 -5.28 9.03
N ARG A 205 -10.37 -6.57 8.69
CA ARG A 205 -11.62 -7.29 8.92
C ARG A 205 -11.72 -7.62 10.41
N GLU A 206 -12.77 -7.12 11.07
CA GLU A 206 -13.09 -7.34 12.50
C GLU A 206 -12.91 -8.81 12.94
N PHE A 207 -13.21 -9.76 12.04
CA PHE A 207 -13.12 -11.20 12.27
C PHE A 207 -11.71 -11.77 12.57
N PHE A 208 -10.61 -11.06 12.27
CA PHE A 208 -9.26 -11.64 12.46
C PHE A 208 -8.67 -11.45 13.87
N PHE A 209 -9.28 -10.63 14.73
CA PHE A 209 -8.81 -10.43 16.11
C PHE A 209 -9.60 -11.19 17.17
N GLN A 210 -10.90 -11.46 16.97
CA GLN A 210 -11.68 -12.26 17.92
C GLN A 210 -11.25 -13.74 17.95
N ASP A 211 -11.05 -14.36 16.78
CA ASP A 211 -10.69 -15.79 16.65
C ASP A 211 -9.33 -16.14 17.31
N LYS A 212 -8.44 -15.15 17.48
CA LYS A 212 -7.17 -15.31 18.21
C LYS A 212 -7.25 -15.05 19.71
N ILE A 213 -8.33 -14.44 20.21
CA ILE A 213 -8.53 -14.20 21.65
C ILE A 213 -9.38 -15.31 22.27
N GLU A 214 -10.40 -15.83 21.57
CA GLU A 214 -11.17 -16.99 22.06
C GLU A 214 -10.34 -18.28 22.07
N LYS A 215 -9.46 -18.49 21.08
CA LYS A 215 -8.59 -19.68 21.01
C LYS A 215 -7.43 -19.71 22.02
N VAL A 216 -7.36 -18.71 22.92
CA VAL A 216 -6.46 -18.67 24.09
C VAL A 216 -7.26 -18.83 25.41
N ARG A 217 -8.59 -18.99 25.32
CA ARG A 217 -9.52 -19.20 26.44
C ARG A 217 -10.33 -20.52 26.32
N SER A 218 -9.88 -21.43 25.44
CA SER A 218 -10.40 -22.78 25.26
C SER A 218 -9.32 -23.82 25.50
#